data_AF-A0A6G6KB87-F1
#
_entry.id   AF-A0A6G6KB87-F1
#
_cell.length_a   1.000
_cell.length_b   1.000
_cell.length_c   1.000
_cell.angle_alpha   90.00
_cell.angle_beta   90.00
_cell.angle_gamma   90.00
#
_symmetry.space_group_name_H-M   'P 1'
#
loop_
_entity.id
_entity.type
_entity.pdbx_description
1 polymer ?
#
loop_
_entity_poly.entity_id
_entity_poly.type
_entity_poly.pdbx_seq_one_letter_code
_entity_poly.pdbx_strand_id
1 'polypeptide(L)'
;MYWIGWVLSVLPCLLLIFSAYMKLNPTPEVIEEMNKNGFPMQLAIPLGITELACTVLYLIPRTAVLGAILLAAYLGGAVSSHVLKLQGISFWFIPVLLGVFLWLGLWLRDARLRALLPFTSKA
;
A
#
# COMPACT_ATOMS: atom_id res chain seq x y z
N MET A 1 18.90 3.26 -13.36
CA MET A 1 17.45 3.17 -13.04
C MET A 1 17.09 3.53 -11.60
N TYR A 2 18.06 3.87 -10.73
CA TYR A 2 17.84 4.14 -9.31
C TYR A 2 16.80 5.24 -9.04
N TRP A 3 16.87 6.36 -9.79
CA TRP A 3 15.90 7.47 -9.68
C TRP A 3 14.47 7.07 -10.06
N ILE A 4 14.29 6.29 -11.13
CA ILE A 4 12.97 5.78 -11.55
C ILE A 4 12.38 4.89 -10.46
N GLY A 5 13.20 4.04 -9.83
CA GLY A 5 12.77 3.22 -8.69
C GLY A 5 12.27 4.07 -7.53
N TRP A 6 12.97 5.15 -7.19
CA TRP A 6 12.53 6.08 -6.14
C TRP A 6 11.25 6.81 -6.48
N VAL A 7 11.08 7.31 -7.71
CA VAL A 7 9.82 7.97 -8.11
C VAL A 7 8.64 7.01 -8.01
N LEU A 8 8.80 5.77 -8.50
CA LEU A 8 7.78 4.72 -8.43
C LEU A 8 7.49 4.25 -7.00
N SER A 9 8.45 4.38 -6.09
CA SER A 9 8.27 4.06 -4.67
C SER A 9 7.62 5.20 -3.87
N VAL A 10 8.03 6.45 -4.11
CA VAL A 10 7.63 7.60 -3.30
C VAL A 10 6.18 7.98 -3.55
N LEU A 11 5.72 7.97 -4.81
CA LEU A 11 4.36 8.38 -5.14
C LEU A 11 3.30 7.50 -4.44
N PRO A 12 3.36 6.15 -4.49
CA PRO A 12 2.47 5.30 -3.71
C PRO A 12 2.60 5.51 -2.20
N CYS A 13 3.82 5.71 -1.69
CA CYS A 13 4.01 5.97 -0.25
C CYS A 13 3.32 7.25 0.21
N LEU A 14 3.37 8.32 -0.59
CA LEU A 14 2.68 9.58 -0.27
C LEU A 14 1.16 9.37 -0.20
N LEU A 15 0.59 8.60 -1.14
CA LEU A 15 -0.84 8.29 -1.14
C LEU A 15 -1.23 7.45 0.09
N LEU A 16 -0.42 6.48 0.47
CA LEU A 16 -0.66 5.64 1.66
C LEU A 16 -0.50 6.43 2.96
N ILE A 17 0.49 7.31 3.06
CA ILE A 17 0.65 8.21 4.22
C ILE A 17 -0.55 9.15 4.32
N PHE A 18 -1.02 9.71 3.20
CA PHE A 18 -2.21 10.54 3.18
C PHE A 18 -3.45 9.74 3.61
N SER A 19 -3.63 8.52 3.10
CA SER A 19 -4.73 7.63 3.51
C SER A 19 -4.68 7.29 5.00
N ALA A 20 -3.49 6.98 5.53
CA ALA A 20 -3.29 6.73 6.95
C ALA A 20 -3.59 7.98 7.79
N TYR A 21 -3.15 9.16 7.36
CA TYR A 21 -3.46 10.43 8.02
C TYR A 21 -4.97 10.69 8.13
N MET A 22 -5.72 10.44 7.07
CA MET A 22 -7.18 10.55 7.05
C MET A 22 -7.85 9.55 8.01
N LYS A 23 -7.31 8.34 8.15
CA LYS A 23 -7.79 7.35 9.13
C LYS A 23 -7.48 7.73 10.59
N LEU A 24 -6.34 8.41 10.82
CA LEU A 24 -5.92 8.90 12.13
C LEU A 24 -6.65 10.18 12.54
N ASN A 25 -7.11 10.98 11.57
CA ASN A 25 -7.88 12.20 11.77
C ASN A 25 -9.19 12.09 10.96
N PRO A 26 -10.18 11.33 11.46
CA PRO A 26 -11.38 11.02 10.69
C PRO A 26 -12.14 12.28 10.30
N THR A 27 -12.14 12.58 9.01
CA THR A 27 -13.02 13.61 8.45
C THR A 27 -14.42 13.02 8.24
N PRO A 28 -15.46 13.86 8.06
CA PRO A 28 -16.81 13.38 7.76
C PRO A 28 -16.86 12.38 6.59
N GLU A 29 -16.00 12.58 5.57
CA GLU A 29 -15.89 11.69 4.42
C GLU A 29 -15.38 10.29 4.81
N VAL A 30 -14.36 10.20 5.69
CA VAL A 30 -13.82 8.92 6.16
C VAL A 30 -14.85 8.18 7.01
N ILE A 31 -15.60 8.90 7.84
CA ILE A 31 -16.66 8.33 8.67
C ILE A 31 -17.76 7.76 7.77
N GLU A 32 -18.18 8.51 6.75
CA GLU A 32 -19.17 8.05 5.77
C GLU A 32 -18.65 6.82 5.00
N GLU A 33 -17.39 6.84 4.57
CA GLU A 33 -16.77 5.73 3.85
C GLU A 33 -16.65 4.47 4.73
N MET A 34 -16.22 4.60 5.98
CA MET A 34 -16.18 3.47 6.94
C MET A 34 -17.57 2.88 7.17
N ASN A 35 -18.59 3.72 7.33
CA ASN A 35 -19.97 3.28 7.50
C ASN A 35 -20.52 2.59 6.24
N LYS A 36 -20.29 3.16 5.05
CA LYS A 36 -20.64 2.54 3.75
C LYS A 36 -19.96 1.19 3.59
N ASN A 37 -18.69 1.12 3.93
CA ASN A 37 -17.90 -0.10 3.95
C ASN A 37 -18.16 -0.94 5.20
N GLY A 38 -19.23 -0.67 5.97
CA GLY A 38 -19.66 -1.38 7.18
C GLY A 38 -18.54 -1.78 8.14
N PHE A 39 -17.55 -0.90 8.29
CA PHE A 39 -16.48 -1.03 9.28
C PHE A 39 -16.84 -0.18 10.50
N PRO A 40 -16.71 -0.73 11.72
CA PRO A 40 -16.86 0.06 12.93
C PRO A 40 -15.79 1.15 13.01
N MET A 41 -16.19 2.36 13.37
CA MET A 41 -15.32 3.54 13.40
C MET A 41 -14.10 3.37 14.33
N GLN A 42 -14.22 2.51 15.35
CA GLN A 42 -13.14 2.15 16.26
C GLN A 42 -11.93 1.50 15.54
N LEU A 43 -12.13 0.96 14.33
CA LEU A 43 -11.07 0.36 13.53
C LEU A 43 -10.30 1.37 12.66
N ALA A 44 -10.80 2.60 12.49
CA ALA A 44 -10.13 3.62 11.67
C ALA A 44 -8.68 3.84 12.14
N ILE A 45 -8.51 4.13 13.43
CA ILE A 45 -7.20 4.42 14.01
C ILE A 45 -6.26 3.21 13.93
N PRO A 46 -6.64 1.99 14.38
CA PRO A 46 -5.82 0.79 14.21
C PRO A 46 -5.38 0.52 12.76
N LEU A 47 -6.29 0.70 11.79
CA LEU A 47 -5.97 0.54 10.36
C LEU A 47 -4.98 1.61 9.89
N GLY A 48 -5.20 2.88 10.27
CA GLY A 48 -4.28 3.97 9.96
C GLY A 48 -2.88 3.79 10.55
N ILE A 49 -2.78 3.34 11.80
CA ILE A 49 -1.49 3.01 12.44
C ILE A 49 -0.80 1.86 11.69
N THR A 50 -1.54 0.81 11.36
CA THR A 50 -0.99 -0.37 10.68
C THR A 50 -0.47 0.01 9.29
N GLU A 51 -1.26 0.76 8.52
CA GLU A 51 -0.86 1.27 7.20
C GLU A 51 0.41 2.11 7.30
N LEU A 52 0.43 3.09 8.21
CA LEU A 52 1.56 3.99 8.39
C LEU A 52 2.83 3.23 8.81
N ALA A 53 2.72 2.28 9.74
CA ALA A 53 3.85 1.46 10.18
C ALA A 53 4.43 0.65 9.01
N CYS A 54 3.59 0.00 8.21
CA CYS A 54 4.01 -0.72 7.02
C CYS A 54 4.69 0.19 5.99
N THR A 55 4.15 1.40 5.76
CA THR A 55 4.74 2.38 4.86
C THR A 55 6.09 2.90 5.36
N VAL A 56 6.24 3.17 6.66
CA VAL A 56 7.52 3.58 7.26
C VAL A 56 8.57 2.47 7.09
N LEU A 57 8.21 1.21 7.36
CA LEU A 57 9.10 0.07 7.12
C LEU A 57 9.52 -0.06 5.66
N TYR A 58 8.63 0.25 4.71
CA TYR A 58 8.94 0.25 3.27
C TYR A 58 9.92 1.38 2.87
N LEU A 59 9.79 2.55 3.50
CA LEU A 59 10.63 3.72 3.21
C LEU A 59 12.07 3.56 3.70
N ILE A 60 12.27 2.84 4.81
CA ILE A 60 13.61 2.58 5.36
C ILE A 60 14.32 1.50 4.51
N PRO A 61 15.45 1.81 3.84
CA PRO A 61 16.09 0.88 2.89
C PRO A 61 16.48 -0.49 3.47
N ARG A 62 16.76 -0.55 4.79
CA ARG A 62 17.13 -1.79 5.49
C ARG A 62 15.94 -2.72 5.69
N THR A 63 14.73 -2.20 5.79
CA THR A 63 13.48 -2.96 6.05
C THR A 63 12.54 -2.95 4.84
N ALA A 64 12.95 -2.36 3.72
CA ALA A 64 12.08 -2.09 2.59
C ALA A 64 11.39 -3.34 2.02
N VAL A 65 12.08 -4.48 1.97
CA VAL A 65 11.50 -5.76 1.53
C VAL A 65 10.40 -6.24 2.48
N LEU A 66 10.64 -6.17 3.79
CA LEU A 66 9.61 -6.50 4.79
C LEU A 66 8.41 -5.55 4.67
N GLY A 67 8.66 -4.25 4.55
CA GLY A 67 7.60 -3.27 4.33
C GLY A 67 6.78 -3.55 3.07
N ALA A 68 7.41 -3.98 1.96
CA ALA A 68 6.69 -4.33 0.73
C ALA A 68 5.80 -5.56 0.89
N ILE A 69 6.25 -6.57 1.65
CA ILE A 69 5.46 -7.77 1.96
C ILE A 69 4.25 -7.39 2.83
N LEU A 70 4.47 -6.60 3.89
CA LEU A 70 3.41 -6.16 4.79
C LEU A 70 2.39 -5.27 4.08
N LEU A 71 2.84 -4.36 3.21
CA LEU A 71 1.96 -3.54 2.38
C LEU A 71 1.17 -4.38 1.38
N ALA A 72 1.76 -5.42 0.78
CA ALA A 72 1.02 -6.32 -0.10
C ALA A 72 -0.10 -7.06 0.66
N ALA A 73 0.17 -7.52 1.88
CA ALA A 73 -0.85 -8.13 2.74
C ALA A 73 -1.97 -7.14 3.11
N TYR A 74 -1.60 -5.92 3.54
CA TYR A 74 -2.56 -4.87 3.88
C TYR A 74 -3.44 -4.46 2.68
N LEU A 75 -2.82 -4.22 1.52
CA LEU A 75 -3.52 -3.85 0.29
C LEU A 75 -4.41 -4.98 -0.22
N GLY A 76 -4.02 -6.26 -0.05
CA GLY A 76 -4.88 -7.40 -0.34
C GLY A 76 -6.19 -7.37 0.46
N GLY A 77 -6.12 -6.99 1.74
CA GLY A 77 -7.31 -6.75 2.58
C GLY A 77 -8.17 -5.59 2.08
N ALA A 78 -7.53 -4.51 1.60
CA ALA A 78 -8.25 -3.38 0.99
C ALA A 78 -8.99 -3.81 -0.29
N VAL A 79 -8.34 -4.58 -1.17
CA VAL A 79 -8.98 -5.15 -2.38
C VAL A 79 -10.19 -5.99 -1.98
N SER A 80 -10.02 -6.91 -1.03
CA SER A 80 -11.12 -7.77 -0.56
C SER A 80 -12.30 -6.95 -0.04
N SER A 81 -12.04 -5.87 0.70
CA SER A 81 -13.08 -4.98 1.21
C SER A 81 -13.85 -4.27 0.09
N HIS A 82 -13.14 -3.74 -0.92
CA HIS A 82 -13.75 -3.09 -2.08
C HIS A 82 -14.54 -4.06 -2.97
N VAL A 83 -14.12 -5.32 -3.05
CA VAL A 83 -14.82 -6.36 -3.83
C VAL A 83 -16.03 -6.92 -3.08
N LEU A 84 -15.93 -7.15 -1.76
CA LEU A 84 -17.03 -7.70 -0.98
C LEU A 84 -18.18 -6.71 -0.79
N LYS A 85 -17.88 -5.41 -0.78
CA LYS A 85 -18.88 -4.35 -0.53
C LYS A 85 -19.26 -3.58 -1.79
N LEU A 86 -19.28 -4.26 -2.94
CA LEU A 86 -19.71 -3.72 -4.24
C LEU A 86 -21.09 -3.04 -4.17
N GLN A 87 -21.08 -1.73 -3.95
CA GLN A 87 -22.18 -0.83 -4.29
C GLN A 87 -21.66 0.21 -5.29
N GLY A 88 -21.90 -0.01 -6.58
CA GLY A 88 -21.53 0.91 -7.67
C GLY A 88 -20.13 0.73 -8.25
N ILE A 89 -19.55 1.83 -8.77
CA ILE A 89 -18.21 1.86 -9.37
C ILE A 89 -17.18 1.63 -8.27
N SER A 90 -16.70 0.40 -8.12
CA SER A 90 -15.70 0.04 -7.13
C SER A 90 -14.29 0.17 -7.71
N PHE A 91 -13.48 1.03 -7.09
CA PHE A 91 -12.08 1.25 -7.45
C PHE A 91 -11.13 0.21 -6.82
N TRP A 92 -11.56 -1.05 -6.76
CA TRP A 92 -10.80 -2.17 -6.17
C TRP A 92 -9.41 -2.37 -6.80
N PHE A 93 -9.20 -1.89 -8.03
CA PHE A 93 -7.93 -1.97 -8.73
C PHE A 93 -6.89 -0.94 -8.24
N ILE A 94 -7.30 0.12 -7.53
CA ILE A 94 -6.36 1.14 -7.01
C ILE A 94 -5.35 0.52 -6.04
N PRO A 95 -5.75 -0.21 -4.98
CA PRO A 95 -4.81 -0.89 -4.09
C PRO A 95 -3.88 -1.87 -4.82
N VAL A 96 -4.38 -2.54 -5.87
CA VAL A 96 -3.56 -3.44 -6.72
C VAL A 96 -2.45 -2.65 -7.42
N LEU A 97 -2.80 -1.54 -8.07
CA LEU A 97 -1.83 -0.68 -8.75
C LEU A 97 -0.78 -0.13 -7.77
N LEU A 98 -1.20 0.30 -6.57
CA LEU A 98 -0.26 0.73 -5.53
C LEU A 98 0.72 -0.38 -5.14
N GLY A 99 0.22 -1.59 -4.92
CA GLY A 99 1.05 -2.76 -4.61
C GLY A 99 2.06 -3.06 -5.71
N VAL A 100 1.62 -3.04 -6.97
CA VAL A 100 2.48 -3.23 -8.14
C VAL A 100 3.57 -2.16 -8.21
N PHE A 101 3.22 -0.88 -8.05
CA PHE A 101 4.20 0.21 -8.08
C PHE A 101 5.21 0.14 -6.91
N LEU A 102 4.76 -0.22 -5.71
CA LEU A 102 5.64 -0.44 -4.56
C LEU A 102 6.66 -1.55 -4.83
N TRP A 103 6.22 -2.69 -5.37
CA TRP A 103 7.12 -3.80 -5.68
C TRP A 103 8.05 -3.51 -6.85
N LEU A 104 7.55 -2.90 -7.94
CA LEU A 104 8.40 -2.48 -9.07
C LEU A 104 9.43 -1.43 -8.64
N GLY A 105 9.02 -0.42 -7.89
CA GLY A 105 9.92 0.62 -7.37
C GLY A 105 11.03 0.03 -6.51
N LEU A 106 10.67 -0.93 -5.63
CA LEU A 106 11.64 -1.65 -4.80
C LEU A 106 12.59 -2.52 -5.63
N TRP A 107 12.06 -3.29 -6.57
CA TRP A 107 12.84 -4.12 -7.49
C TRP A 107 13.82 -3.26 -8.31
N LEU A 108 13.42 -2.06 -8.74
CA LEU A 108 14.28 -1.16 -9.49
C LEU A 108 15.39 -0.51 -8.65
N ARG A 109 15.17 -0.30 -7.34
CA ARG A 109 16.15 0.35 -6.44
C ARG A 109 17.07 -0.62 -5.68
N ASP A 110 16.65 -1.85 -5.39
CA ASP A 110 17.45 -2.84 -4.66
C ASP A 110 18.03 -3.93 -5.58
N ALA A 111 19.33 -3.87 -5.83
CA ALA A 111 20.03 -4.86 -6.65
C ALA A 111 20.02 -6.28 -6.05
N ARG A 112 19.96 -6.41 -4.72
CA ARG A 112 19.92 -7.71 -4.03
C ARG A 112 18.59 -8.40 -4.32
N LEU A 113 17.49 -7.64 -4.30
CA LEU A 113 16.17 -8.17 -4.64
C LEU A 113 16.11 -8.64 -6.09
N ARG A 114 16.72 -7.90 -7.03
CA ARG A 114 16.80 -8.32 -8.44
C ARG A 114 17.62 -9.60 -8.64
N ALA A 115 18.66 -9.80 -7.84
CA ALA A 115 19.45 -11.02 -7.91
C ALA A 115 18.66 -12.25 -7.43
N LEU A 116 17.75 -12.07 -6.47
CA LEU A 116 16.87 -13.14 -5.96
C LEU A 116 15.66 -13.40 -6.85
N LEU A 117 15.11 -12.36 -7.49
CA LEU A 117 13.91 -12.43 -8.33
C LEU A 117 14.18 -11.80 -9.70
N PRO A 118 14.98 -12.44 -10.57
CA PRO A 118 15.23 -11.92 -11.91
C PRO A 118 14.01 -12.15 -12.82
N PHE A 119 13.75 -11.22 -13.75
CA PHE A 119 12.67 -11.38 -14.75
C PHE A 119 12.95 -12.49 -15.76
N THR A 120 14.21 -12.86 -15.94
CA THR A 120 14.65 -13.93 -16.83
C THR A 120 15.71 -14.77 -16.12
N SER A 121 15.66 -16.09 -16.29
CA SER A 121 16.81 -16.93 -15.95
C SER A 121 17.94 -16.54 -16.91
N LYS A 122 19.19 -16.42 -16.42
CA LYS A 122 20.32 -16.56 -17.34
C LYS A 122 20.20 -17.97 -17.94
N ALA A 123 20.05 -18.04 -19.26
CA ALA A 123 20.25 -19.28 -20.01
C ALA A 123 21.76 -19.59 -20.05
#